data_AF-A0A6C0RDQ1-F1
#
_entry.id   AF-A0A6C0RDQ1-F1
#
_cell.length_a   1.000
_cell.length_b   1.000
_cell.length_c   1.000
_cell.angle_alpha   90.00
_cell.angle_beta   90.00
_cell.angle_gamma   90.00
#
_symmetry.space_group_name_H-M   'P 1'
#
loop_
_entity.id
_entity.type
_entity.pdbx_description
1 polymer ?
#
loop_
_entity_poly.entity_id
_entity_poly.type
_entity_poly.pdbx_seq_one_letter_code
_entity_poly.pdbx_strand_id
1 'polypeptide(L)'
;MNYSTNESTKILSDYTQKIERTLREKIENQINGKWNTTNGEYEIIKIEHFSLHTINIEDDKFHLLFSPTGCEISGNISIRALAYPPGSDRNGYTSHYFEINFNPTNIKFNFENEIFIIENNIDISYISVNRNHFF
;
A
#
# COMPACT_ATOMS: atom_id res chain seq x y z
N MET A 1 -37.78 -1.61 0.18
CA MET A 1 -36.77 -1.20 1.18
C MET A 1 -35.49 -1.97 0.87
N ASN A 2 -34.47 -1.28 0.33
CA ASN A 2 -33.12 -1.82 0.06
C ASN A 2 -32.09 -0.66 0.13
N TYR A 3 -32.25 0.23 1.12
CA TYR A 3 -31.35 1.39 1.28
C TYR A 3 -30.10 1.07 2.11
N SER A 4 -30.13 0.06 2.99
CA SER A 4 -29.03 -0.17 3.95
C SER A 4 -27.78 -0.79 3.32
N THR A 5 -27.92 -1.65 2.31
CA THR A 5 -26.79 -2.34 1.67
C THR A 5 -25.88 -1.37 0.91
N ASN A 6 -26.47 -0.31 0.34
CA ASN A 6 -25.74 0.66 -0.47
C ASN A 6 -24.92 1.63 0.41
N GLU A 7 -25.46 2.02 1.57
CA GLU A 7 -24.77 2.88 2.54
C GLU A 7 -23.63 2.15 3.24
N SER A 8 -23.83 0.92 3.72
CA SER A 8 -22.75 0.15 4.37
C SER A 8 -21.58 -0.11 3.42
N THR A 9 -21.86 -0.43 2.16
CA THR A 9 -20.81 -0.64 1.13
C THR A 9 -20.02 0.65 0.87
N LYS A 10 -20.71 1.80 0.85
CA LYS A 10 -20.06 3.10 0.69
C LYS A 10 -19.15 3.45 1.87
N ILE A 11 -19.62 3.22 3.10
CA ILE A 11 -18.84 3.48 4.32
C ILE A 11 -17.56 2.61 4.34
N LEU A 12 -17.68 1.33 3.99
CA LEU A 12 -16.51 0.43 3.90
C LEU A 12 -15.52 0.89 2.82
N SER A 13 -16.02 1.35 1.67
CA SER A 13 -15.19 1.94 0.62
C SER A 13 -14.44 3.17 1.12
N ASP A 14 -15.11 4.07 1.84
CA ASP A 14 -14.52 5.31 2.35
C ASP A 14 -13.36 5.01 3.34
N TYR A 15 -13.54 4.04 4.24
CA TYR A 15 -12.47 3.64 5.16
C TYR A 15 -11.33 2.91 4.44
N THR A 16 -11.63 2.07 3.45
CA THR A 16 -10.60 1.40 2.64
C THR A 16 -9.73 2.43 1.91
N GLN A 17 -10.34 3.48 1.33
CA GLN A 17 -9.61 4.59 0.72
C GLN A 17 -8.74 5.36 1.71
N LYS A 18 -9.22 5.56 2.95
CA LYS A 18 -8.42 6.18 4.02
C LYS A 18 -7.20 5.32 4.37
N ILE A 19 -7.34 4.00 4.45
CA ILE A 19 -6.22 3.07 4.67
C ILE A 19 -5.24 3.12 3.49
N GLU A 20 -5.74 3.07 2.26
CA GLU A 20 -4.94 3.13 1.04
C GLU A 20 -4.09 4.40 0.99
N ARG A 21 -4.69 5.56 1.32
CA ARG A 21 -3.96 6.83 1.41
C ARG A 21 -2.87 6.79 2.47
N THR A 22 -3.17 6.30 3.67
CA THR A 22 -2.18 6.20 4.76
C THR A 22 -1.02 5.25 4.38
N LEU A 23 -1.31 4.10 3.76
CA LEU A 23 -0.29 3.16 3.28
C LEU A 23 0.59 3.79 2.20
N ARG A 24 -0.03 4.50 1.24
CA ARG A 24 0.68 5.19 0.17
C ARG A 24 1.67 6.20 0.73
N GLU A 25 1.20 7.11 1.57
CA GLU A 25 2.06 8.14 2.19
C GLU A 25 3.22 7.50 2.96
N LYS A 26 2.97 6.40 3.69
CA LYS A 26 4.00 5.72 4.47
C LYS A 26 5.05 5.03 3.59
N ILE A 27 4.62 4.33 2.54
CA ILE A 27 5.50 3.64 1.58
C ILE A 27 6.33 4.64 0.78
N GLU A 28 5.71 5.71 0.27
CA GLU A 28 6.41 6.77 -0.47
C GLU A 28 7.52 7.39 0.37
N ASN A 29 7.27 7.63 1.65
CA ASN A 29 8.26 8.18 2.59
C ASN A 29 9.36 7.17 2.98
N GLN A 30 9.01 5.90 3.18
CA GLN A 30 9.94 4.89 3.65
C GLN A 30 10.96 4.48 2.58
N ILE A 31 10.55 4.44 1.32
CA ILE A 31 11.36 3.84 0.24
C ILE A 31 11.82 4.90 -0.77
N ASN A 32 12.00 6.14 -0.34
CA ASN A 32 12.35 7.22 -1.24
C ASN A 32 13.72 6.97 -1.90
N GLY A 33 13.72 6.88 -3.24
CA GLY A 33 14.90 6.82 -4.11
C GLY A 33 15.37 5.43 -4.55
N LYS A 34 15.36 4.40 -3.69
CA LYS A 34 15.92 3.07 -4.04
C LYS A 34 15.12 1.90 -3.48
N TRP A 35 14.67 1.02 -4.37
CA TRP A 35 13.85 -0.15 -4.04
C TRP A 35 14.65 -1.43 -4.28
N ASN A 36 14.87 -2.19 -3.21
CA ASN A 36 15.48 -3.52 -3.31
C ASN A 36 14.42 -4.54 -3.71
N THR A 37 14.55 -5.06 -4.93
CA THR A 37 13.58 -6.01 -5.50
C THR A 37 14.20 -7.39 -5.69
N THR A 38 13.37 -8.38 -5.99
CA THR A 38 13.82 -9.72 -6.41
C THR A 38 14.75 -9.71 -7.63
N ASN A 39 14.72 -8.64 -8.43
CA ASN A 39 15.48 -8.50 -9.66
C ASN A 39 16.70 -7.55 -9.49
N GLY A 40 16.96 -7.04 -8.29
CA GLY A 40 18.02 -6.07 -7.98
C GLY A 40 17.48 -4.73 -7.48
N GLU A 41 18.39 -3.77 -7.29
CA GLU A 41 18.06 -2.41 -6.83
C GLU A 41 17.53 -1.54 -8.00
N TYR A 42 16.34 -0.98 -7.84
CA TYR A 42 15.73 -0.01 -8.75
C TYR A 42 15.80 1.38 -8.15
N GLU A 43 16.23 2.38 -8.93
CA GLU A 43 16.19 3.78 -8.50
C GLU A 43 14.86 4.41 -8.93
N ILE A 44 13.97 4.70 -7.98
CA ILE A 44 12.63 5.22 -8.25
C ILE A 44 12.67 6.72 -8.50
N ILE A 45 12.11 7.14 -9.63
CA ILE A 45 12.02 8.53 -10.05
C ILE A 45 10.68 9.11 -9.65
N LYS A 46 9.59 8.40 -9.98
CA LYS A 46 8.22 8.88 -9.78
C LYS A 46 7.23 7.73 -9.74
N ILE A 47 6.37 7.74 -8.73
CA ILE A 47 5.20 6.86 -8.68
C ILE A 47 4.10 7.45 -9.57
N GLU A 48 3.61 6.65 -10.50
CA GLU A 48 2.56 6.99 -11.46
C GLU A 48 1.20 6.50 -10.98
N HIS A 49 1.16 5.31 -10.37
CA HIS A 49 -0.05 4.69 -9.87
C HIS A 49 0.22 3.86 -8.63
N PHE A 50 -0.74 3.85 -7.71
CA PHE A 50 -0.74 3.06 -6.48
C PHE A 50 -2.12 2.40 -6.37
N SER A 51 -2.15 1.10 -6.06
CA SER A 51 -3.39 0.38 -5.83
C SER A 51 -3.20 -0.65 -4.73
N LEU A 52 -4.14 -0.69 -3.80
CA LEU A 52 -4.23 -1.73 -2.79
C LEU A 52 -4.97 -2.94 -3.37
N HIS A 53 -4.26 -4.03 -3.62
CA HIS A 53 -4.84 -5.24 -4.21
C HIS A 53 -5.52 -6.13 -3.16
N THR A 54 -4.89 -6.30 -2.00
CA THR A 54 -5.43 -7.13 -0.92
C THR A 54 -5.04 -6.53 0.41
N ILE A 55 -6.01 -6.49 1.33
CA ILE A 55 -5.81 -6.16 2.74
C ILE A 55 -6.39 -7.28 3.58
N ASN A 56 -5.56 -7.85 4.44
CA ASN A 56 -5.97 -8.79 5.46
C ASN A 56 -6.01 -8.03 6.77
N ILE A 57 -7.17 -8.04 7.42
CA ILE A 57 -7.38 -7.46 8.74
C ILE A 57 -7.30 -8.61 9.73
N GLU A 58 -6.69 -8.39 10.89
CA GLU A 58 -6.67 -9.36 11.99
C GLU A 58 -8.05 -10.01 12.20
N ASP A 59 -8.08 -11.35 12.26
CA ASP A 59 -9.30 -12.16 12.40
C ASP A 59 -10.41 -11.91 11.36
N ASP A 60 -10.12 -11.25 10.23
CA ASP A 60 -11.11 -10.79 9.23
C ASP A 60 -12.24 -9.91 9.82
N LYS A 61 -11.97 -9.25 10.95
CA LYS A 61 -12.97 -8.46 11.69
C LYS A 61 -12.79 -6.97 11.44
N PHE A 62 -13.51 -6.43 10.48
CA PHE A 62 -13.43 -5.00 10.11
C PHE A 62 -13.62 -4.02 11.29
N HIS A 63 -14.48 -4.35 12.26
CA HIS A 63 -14.71 -3.50 13.44
C HIS A 63 -13.45 -3.30 14.30
N LEU A 64 -12.44 -4.17 14.18
CA LEU A 64 -11.16 -4.02 14.88
C LEU A 64 -10.36 -2.79 14.41
N LEU A 65 -10.62 -2.26 13.21
CA LEU A 65 -10.02 -1.01 12.73
C LEU A 65 -10.29 0.18 13.67
N PHE A 66 -11.34 0.09 14.50
CA PHE A 66 -11.73 1.10 15.48
C PHE A 66 -11.33 0.73 16.91
N SER A 67 -10.51 -0.32 17.09
CA SER A 67 -9.99 -0.70 18.39
C SER A 67 -9.11 0.42 18.96
N PRO A 68 -9.23 0.76 20.25
CA PRO A 68 -8.37 1.76 20.90
C PRO A 68 -6.87 1.42 20.82
N THR A 69 -6.52 0.14 20.71
CA THR A 69 -5.14 -0.33 20.61
C THR A 69 -4.62 -0.40 19.17
N GLY A 70 -5.47 -0.09 18.19
CA GLY A 70 -5.24 -0.38 16.79
C GLY A 70 -5.53 -1.83 16.42
N CYS A 71 -5.28 -2.14 15.15
CA CYS A 71 -5.48 -3.44 14.53
C CYS A 71 -4.27 -3.77 13.66
N GLU A 72 -3.92 -5.04 13.54
CA GLU A 72 -2.93 -5.44 12.54
C GLU A 72 -3.56 -5.55 11.15
N ILE A 73 -2.87 -5.02 10.15
CA ILE A 73 -3.17 -5.23 8.74
C ILE A 73 -1.94 -5.76 8.01
N SER A 74 -2.14 -6.66 7.07
CA SER A 74 -1.11 -7.11 6.12
C SER A 74 -1.69 -7.10 4.71
N GLY A 75 -0.85 -7.23 3.69
CA GLY A 75 -1.39 -7.23 2.33
C GLY A 75 -0.38 -7.07 1.22
N ASN A 76 -0.96 -6.79 0.06
CA ASN A 76 -0.24 -6.60 -1.19
C ASN A 76 -0.70 -5.32 -1.87
N ILE A 77 0.28 -4.56 -2.37
CA ILE A 77 0.11 -3.28 -3.03
C ILE A 77 0.83 -3.34 -4.36
N SER A 78 0.17 -2.84 -5.40
CA SER A 78 0.76 -2.71 -6.72
C SER A 78 1.08 -1.25 -7.00
N ILE A 79 2.31 -1.02 -7.42
CA ILE A 79 2.81 0.31 -7.74
C ILE A 79 3.36 0.33 -9.15
N ARG A 80 2.87 1.27 -9.94
CA ARG A 80 3.51 1.63 -11.21
C ARG A 80 4.40 2.83 -10.95
N ALA A 81 5.68 2.72 -11.29
CA ALA A 81 6.63 3.83 -11.14
C ALA A 81 7.64 3.88 -12.27
N LEU A 82 8.06 5.10 -12.64
CA LEU A 82 9.24 5.33 -13.45
C LEU A 82 10.48 5.05 -12.61
N ALA A 83 11.36 4.19 -13.11
CA ALA A 83 12.56 3.81 -12.40
C ALA A 83 13.72 3.48 -13.34
N TYR A 84 14.95 3.62 -12.84
CA TYR A 84 16.11 3.02 -13.47
C TYR A 84 16.24 1.56 -13.02
N PRO A 85 16.31 0.60 -13.95
CA PRO A 85 16.56 -0.79 -13.59
C PRO A 85 18.03 -0.99 -13.13
N PRO A 86 18.32 -2.10 -12.44
CA PRO A 86 19.66 -2.44 -11.99
C PRO A 86 20.67 -2.40 -13.15
N GLY A 87 21.80 -1.72 -12.95
CA GLY A 87 22.87 -1.63 -13.94
C GLY A 87 22.58 -0.69 -15.13
N SER A 88 21.49 0.09 -15.10
CA SER A 88 21.21 1.11 -16.11
C SER A 88 22.22 2.27 -16.06
N ASP A 89 22.55 2.80 -17.23
CA ASP A 89 23.42 3.97 -17.44
C ASP A 89 22.74 5.32 -17.15
N ARG A 90 21.56 5.31 -16.50
CA ARG A 90 20.76 6.49 -16.12
C ARG A 90 20.19 7.32 -17.27
N ASN A 91 20.23 6.84 -18.51
CA ASN A 91 19.58 7.48 -19.66
C ASN A 91 18.33 6.74 -20.17
N GLY A 92 18.00 5.57 -19.59
CA GLY A 92 16.94 4.68 -20.05
C GLY A 92 15.91 4.28 -18.99
N TYR A 93 15.46 5.21 -18.14
CA TYR A 93 14.37 4.89 -17.21
C TYR A 93 13.09 4.54 -17.97
N THR A 94 12.32 3.63 -17.42
CA THR A 94 11.01 3.25 -17.96
C THR A 94 10.04 2.96 -16.83
N SER A 95 8.78 2.77 -17.19
CA SER A 95 7.72 2.42 -16.25
C SER A 95 7.83 0.95 -15.88
N HIS A 96 7.83 0.67 -14.58
CA HIS A 96 7.91 -0.66 -13.99
C HIS A 96 6.73 -0.90 -13.05
N TYR A 97 6.29 -2.15 -13.00
CA TYR A 97 5.27 -2.62 -12.07
C TYR A 97 5.94 -3.33 -10.91
N PHE A 98 5.71 -2.82 -9.72
CA PHE A 98 6.20 -3.34 -8.47
C PHE A 98 5.05 -3.90 -7.67
N GLU A 99 5.20 -5.13 -7.20
CA GLU A 99 4.32 -5.72 -6.20
C GLU A 99 5.04 -5.68 -4.87
N ILE A 100 4.46 -4.98 -3.89
CA ILE A 100 4.98 -4.85 -2.55
C ILE A 100 4.11 -5.70 -1.63
N ASN A 101 4.71 -6.71 -1.02
CA ASN A 101 4.09 -7.47 0.06
C ASN A 101 4.61 -6.94 1.38
N PHE A 102 3.71 -6.72 2.33
CA PHE A 102 4.06 -6.24 3.66
C PHE A 102 3.53 -7.18 4.74
N ASN A 103 4.37 -7.39 5.75
CA ASN A 103 4.04 -8.14 6.95
C ASN A 103 3.04 -7.35 7.81
N PRO A 104 2.37 -8.01 8.77
CA PRO A 104 1.47 -7.33 9.68
C PRO A 104 2.04 -6.04 10.27
N THR A 105 1.29 -4.94 10.11
CA THR A 105 1.60 -3.63 10.67
C THR A 105 0.40 -3.11 11.43
N ASN A 106 0.64 -2.50 12.59
CA ASN A 106 -0.41 -1.94 13.41
C ASN A 106 -0.88 -0.59 12.83
N ILE A 107 -2.19 -0.49 12.60
CA ILE A 107 -2.88 0.71 12.17
C ILE A 107 -3.86 1.17 13.25
N LYS A 108 -3.88 2.47 13.54
CA LYS A 108 -4.78 3.09 14.52
C LYS A 108 -5.69 4.10 13.85
N PHE A 109 -6.97 4.06 14.17
CA PHE A 109 -7.91 5.10 13.75
C PHE A 109 -7.89 6.27 14.72
N ASN A 110 -7.58 7.47 14.23
CA ASN A 110 -7.71 8.71 14.97
C ASN A 110 -9.14 9.23 14.80
N PHE A 111 -9.92 9.22 15.89
CA PHE A 111 -11.31 9.66 15.90
C PHE A 111 -11.50 11.18 15.77
N GLU A 112 -10.51 12.00 16.17
CA GLU A 112 -10.60 13.46 16.08
C GLU A 112 -10.50 13.94 14.63
N ASN A 113 -9.56 13.35 13.88
CA ASN A 113 -9.27 13.73 12.50
C ASN A 113 -9.90 12.77 11.47
N GLU A 114 -10.51 11.69 11.94
CA GLU A 114 -11.05 10.59 11.14
C GLU A 114 -10.07 10.00 10.11
N ILE A 115 -8.81 9.82 10.50
CA ILE A 115 -7.75 9.26 9.65
C ILE A 115 -7.12 8.02 10.29
N PHE A 116 -6.54 7.16 9.46
CA PHE A 116 -5.68 6.09 9.96
C PHE A 116 -4.23 6.55 10.09
N ILE A 117 -3.55 6.02 11.10
CA ILE A 117 -2.15 6.32 11.43
C ILE A 117 -1.38 5.01 11.49
N ILE A 118 -0.20 5.00 10.86
CA ILE A 118 0.81 3.94 10.99
C ILE A 118 2.05 4.59 11.59
N GLU A 119 2.30 4.33 12.88
CA GLU A 119 3.39 4.96 13.64
C GLU A 119 4.75 4.44 13.16
N ASN A 120 4.89 3.11 13.05
CA ASN A 120 6.14 2.45 12.69
C ASN A 120 6.30 2.32 11.17
N ASN A 121 7.52 2.04 10.72
CA ASN A 121 7.75 1.67 9.32
C ASN A 121 6.96 0.41 8.97
N ILE A 122 6.50 0.34 7.72
CA ILE A 122 5.84 -0.85 7.20
C ILE A 122 6.92 -1.89 6.94
N ASP A 123 6.80 -3.04 7.57
CA ASP A 123 7.74 -4.13 7.34
C ASP A 123 7.45 -4.78 5.97
N ILE A 124 8.34 -4.52 5.01
CA ILE A 124 8.19 -5.00 3.64
C ILE A 124 8.83 -6.38 3.55
N SER A 125 8.00 -7.39 3.31
CA SER A 125 8.45 -8.78 3.17
C SER A 125 9.32 -8.93 1.92
N TYR A 126 8.83 -8.43 0.77
CA TYR A 126 9.60 -8.36 -0.47
C TYR A 126 8.93 -7.45 -1.51
N ILE A 127 9.72 -7.03 -2.50
CA ILE A 127 9.26 -6.29 -3.67
C ILE A 127 9.61 -7.12 -4.91
N SER A 128 8.61 -7.48 -5.72
CA SER A 128 8.85 -8.13 -7.02
C SER A 128 8.54 -7.18 -8.18
N VAL A 129 9.25 -7.35 -9.29
CA VAL A 129 9.03 -6.55 -10.51
C VAL A 129 8.40 -7.41 -11.59
N ASN A 130 7.18 -7.07 -11.99
CA ASN A 130 6.48 -7.74 -13.07
C ASN A 130 6.83 -7.07 -14.40
N ARG A 131 7.29 -7.88 -15.37
CA ARG A 131 7.64 -7.41 -16.73
C ARG A 131 6.44 -7.32 -17.67
N ASN A 132 5.31 -7.95 -17.32
CA ASN A 132 4.14 -8.03 -18.18
C ASN A 132 2.89 -7.53 -17.45
N HIS A 133 2.19 -6.60 -18.11
CA HIS A 133 0.82 -6.22 -17.80
C HIS A 133 -0.12 -7.42 -18.01
N PHE A 134 -0.99 -7.68 -17.04
CA PHE A 134 -2.35 -8.14 -17.32
C PHE A 134 -3.29 -7.31 -16.44
N PHE A 135 -4.05 -6.44 -17.10
CA PHE A 135 -5.35 -5.97 -16.61
C PHE A 135 -6.41 -6.89 -17.21
#